data_AF-A0A1M7Z1A9-F1
#
_entry.id   AF-A0A1M7Z1A9-F1
#
_cell.length_a   1.000
_cell.length_b   1.000
_cell.length_c   1.000
_cell.angle_alpha   90.00
_cell.angle_beta   90.00
_cell.angle_gamma   90.00
#
_symmetry.space_group_name_H-M   'P 1'
#
loop_
_entity.id
_entity.type
_entity.pdbx_description
1 polymer ?
#
loop_
_entity_poly.entity_id
_entity_poly.type
_entity_poly.pdbx_seq_one_letter_code
_entity_poly.pdbx_strand_id
1 'polypeptide(L)'
;MKPIVIKRDGSRAVFHRDRIQAAVEAAAEHVDKEIAIYALNVALAVELKLKDYEEVHIAEIQTIVENELMQGPYKSLARSYIEYRHDRDIAREKQSALTKEIEGLINESNADLLNENANKDGKVIPTQRDLLAGIVAKHYAKTRILPRDVVQAHEAGDIHYHDLDYAPFFPMFNCMLIDLKGMLTHGFKMGNAEIDTPKSISTATAVTAQIIAQVASGGHPQRLPNAKTLLSWVSNITKSILPNYQLLFR
;
A
#
# COMPACT_ATOMS: atom_id res chain seq x y z
N MET A 1 38.61 1.07 10.46
CA MET A 1 37.82 0.22 9.54
C MET A 1 36.86 1.15 8.81
N LYS A 2 36.47 0.92 7.55
CA LYS A 2 35.49 1.81 6.90
C LYS A 2 34.08 1.39 7.33
N PRO A 3 33.21 2.33 7.76
CA PRO A 3 31.86 1.98 8.21
C PRO A 3 31.05 1.35 7.07
N ILE A 4 30.08 0.52 7.46
CA ILE A 4 29.03 0.04 6.58
C ILE A 4 27.92 1.08 6.54
N VAL A 5 27.60 1.55 5.34
CA VAL A 5 26.49 2.46 5.07
C VAL A 5 25.21 1.67 4.87
N ILE A 6 24.24 1.92 5.74
CA ILE A 6 22.87 1.42 5.61
C ILE A 6 22.09 2.41 4.74
N LYS A 7 21.78 2.01 3.51
CA LYS A 7 20.98 2.80 2.57
C LYS A 7 19.50 2.84 2.98
N ARG A 8 18.72 3.68 2.31
CA ARG A 8 17.28 3.88 2.62
C ARG A 8 16.44 2.63 2.42
N ASP A 9 16.81 1.78 1.46
CA ASP A 9 16.19 0.48 1.18
C ASP A 9 16.67 -0.62 2.14
N GLY A 10 17.51 -0.28 3.14
CA GLY A 10 18.14 -1.22 4.07
C GLY A 10 19.34 -1.97 3.50
N SER A 11 19.70 -1.76 2.22
CA SER A 11 20.90 -2.39 1.65
C SER A 11 22.18 -1.85 2.29
N ARG A 12 23.17 -2.72 2.45
CA ARG A 12 24.46 -2.42 3.09
C ARG A 12 25.53 -2.20 2.03
N ALA A 13 26.32 -1.15 2.15
CA ALA A 13 27.43 -0.84 1.26
C ALA A 13 28.63 -0.30 2.03
N VAL A 14 29.85 -0.49 1.53
CA VAL A 14 31.05 0.08 2.16
C VAL A 14 31.04 1.61 1.97
N PHE A 15 31.48 2.35 2.97
CA PHE A 15 31.67 3.79 2.86
C PHE A 15 32.75 4.15 1.82
N HIS A 16 32.41 5.09 0.93
CA HIS A 16 33.32 5.64 -0.08
C HIS A 16 33.27 7.16 -0.05
N ARG A 17 34.36 7.79 0.41
CA ARG A 17 34.52 9.25 0.46
C ARG A 17 34.26 9.92 -0.91
N ASP A 18 34.72 9.31 -1.99
CA ASP A 18 34.60 9.86 -3.35
C ASP A 18 33.13 10.12 -3.74
N ARG A 19 32.18 9.39 -3.13
CA ARG A 19 30.74 9.62 -3.33
C ARG A 19 30.26 10.94 -2.72
N ILE A 20 30.87 11.39 -1.62
CA ILE A 20 30.58 12.67 -1.00
C ILE A 20 31.18 13.79 -1.84
N GLN A 21 32.45 13.68 -2.19
CA GLN A 21 33.13 14.66 -3.03
C GLN A 21 32.35 14.90 -4.34
N ALA A 22 32.02 13.83 -5.07
CA ALA A 22 31.25 13.93 -6.31
C ALA A 22 29.86 14.53 -6.10
N ALA A 23 29.22 14.32 -4.95
CA ALA A 23 27.91 14.90 -4.65
C ALA A 23 28.00 16.40 -4.34
N VAL A 24 29.06 16.85 -3.65
CA VAL A 24 29.31 18.27 -3.38
C VAL A 24 29.68 18.99 -4.68
N GLU A 25 30.53 18.40 -5.52
CA GLU A 25 30.88 18.95 -6.83
C GLU A 25 29.66 19.04 -7.75
N ALA A 26 28.80 18.01 -7.78
CA ALA A 26 27.58 18.01 -8.59
C ALA A 26 26.54 19.05 -8.15
N ALA A 27 26.63 19.54 -6.91
CA ALA A 27 25.76 20.60 -6.40
C ALA A 27 26.29 22.01 -6.72
N ALA A 28 27.56 22.14 -7.11
CA ALA A 28 28.13 23.43 -7.47
C ALA A 28 27.65 23.87 -8.86
N GLU A 29 27.31 25.15 -9.01
CA GLU A 29 26.96 25.74 -10.31
C GLU A 29 28.17 25.74 -11.27
N HIS A 30 29.37 25.98 -10.73
CA HIS A 30 30.64 25.87 -11.43
C HIS A 30 31.67 25.16 -10.55
N VAL A 31 32.33 24.14 -11.11
CA VAL A 31 33.40 23.41 -10.41
C VAL A 31 34.74 23.95 -10.90
N ASP A 32 35.34 24.82 -10.10
CA ASP A 32 36.74 25.22 -10.27
C ASP A 32 37.67 24.43 -9.32
N LYS A 33 38.97 24.73 -9.36
CA LYS A 33 39.95 24.08 -8.47
C LYS A 33 39.67 24.34 -7.00
N GLU A 34 39.15 25.51 -6.64
CA GLU A 34 38.90 25.90 -5.26
C GLU A 34 37.73 25.08 -4.69
N ILE A 35 36.64 24.97 -5.44
CA ILE A 35 35.48 24.14 -5.10
C ILE A 35 35.84 22.65 -5.04
N ALA A 36 36.64 22.14 -5.98
CA ALA A 36 37.07 20.74 -5.96
C ALA A 36 37.91 20.42 -4.71
N ILE A 37 38.84 21.31 -4.34
CA ILE A 37 39.63 21.18 -3.10
C ILE A 37 38.71 21.25 -1.88
N TYR A 38 37.75 22.18 -1.86
CA TYR A 38 36.80 22.32 -0.77
C TYR A 38 35.92 21.07 -0.62
N ALA A 39 35.39 20.52 -1.72
CA ALA A 39 34.61 19.29 -1.73
C ALA A 39 35.39 18.10 -1.18
N LEU A 40 36.68 17.98 -1.54
CA LEU A 40 37.57 16.97 -0.97
C LEU A 40 37.76 17.15 0.53
N ASN A 41 37.98 18.39 1.00
CA ASN A 41 38.15 18.69 2.42
C ASN A 41 36.90 18.34 3.24
N VAL A 42 35.71 18.68 2.73
CA VAL A 42 34.42 18.29 3.33
C VAL A 42 34.31 16.77 3.41
N ALA A 43 34.64 16.06 2.33
CA ALA A 43 34.56 14.61 2.29
C ALA A 43 35.54 13.95 3.28
N LEU A 44 36.75 14.51 3.44
CA LEU A 44 37.74 14.09 4.45
C LEU A 44 37.25 14.34 5.88
N ALA A 45 36.66 15.50 6.15
CA ALA A 45 36.10 15.83 7.45
C ALA A 45 34.98 14.85 7.84
N VAL A 46 34.09 14.50 6.90
CA VAL A 46 33.06 13.48 7.12
C VAL A 46 33.67 12.10 7.35
N GLU A 47 34.67 11.70 6.56
CA GLU A 47 35.37 10.41 6.76
C GLU A 47 36.01 10.31 8.15
N LEU A 48 36.61 11.40 8.65
CA LEU A 48 37.19 11.45 9.99
C LEU A 48 36.12 11.32 11.08
N LYS A 49 34.98 11.99 10.94
CA LYS A 49 33.85 11.90 11.89
C LYS A 49 33.23 10.51 11.96
N LEU A 50 33.33 9.74 10.88
CA LEU A 50 32.76 8.40 10.77
C LEU A 50 33.76 7.27 11.11
N LYS A 51 35.00 7.61 11.52
CA LYS A 51 36.08 6.64 11.72
C LYS A 51 35.77 5.55 12.74
N ASP A 52 35.02 5.91 13.79
CA ASP A 52 34.70 5.03 14.92
C ASP A 52 33.32 4.36 14.78
N TYR A 53 32.64 4.59 13.66
CA TYR A 53 31.37 3.94 13.36
C TYR A 53 31.63 2.58 12.70
N GLU A 54 30.94 1.54 13.17
CA GLU A 54 30.86 0.26 12.46
C GLU A 54 29.80 0.32 11.37
N GLU A 55 28.64 0.92 11.68
CA GLU A 55 27.53 1.13 10.75
C GLU A 55 26.99 2.56 10.87
N VAL A 56 26.53 3.11 9.76
CA VAL A 56 25.92 4.45 9.73
C VAL A 56 24.80 4.51 8.68
N HIS A 57 23.69 5.16 9.02
CA HIS A 57 22.62 5.38 8.06
C HIS A 57 22.98 6.48 7.06
N ILE A 58 22.59 6.29 5.80
CA ILE A 58 22.85 7.27 4.72
C ILE A 58 22.24 8.65 5.00
N ALA A 59 21.17 8.72 5.80
CA ALA A 59 20.58 9.99 6.23
C ALA A 59 21.52 10.76 7.16
N GLU A 60 22.20 10.06 8.07
CA GLU A 60 23.12 10.67 9.02
C GLU A 60 24.40 11.17 8.34
N ILE A 61 24.93 10.41 7.37
CA ILE A 61 26.02 10.91 6.51
C ILE A 61 25.62 12.22 5.83
N GLN A 62 24.38 12.31 5.31
CA GLN A 62 23.92 13.54 4.64
C GLN A 62 23.86 14.72 5.60
N THR A 63 23.29 14.54 6.79
CA THR A 63 23.27 15.56 7.83
C THR A 63 24.67 16.02 8.21
N ILE A 64 25.64 15.11 8.31
CA ILE A 64 27.04 15.48 8.58
C ILE A 64 27.60 16.33 7.44
N VAL A 65 27.40 15.94 6.18
CA VAL A 65 27.86 16.72 5.02
C VAL A 65 27.22 18.11 4.98
N GLU A 66 25.91 18.20 5.21
CA GLU A 66 25.19 19.48 5.27
C GLU A 66 25.77 20.38 6.36
N ASN A 67 26.02 19.82 7.55
CA ASN A 67 26.62 20.56 8.66
C ASN A 67 28.04 21.05 8.34
N GLU A 68 28.89 20.22 7.71
CA GLU A 68 30.22 20.65 7.25
C GLU A 68 30.13 21.82 6.26
N LEU A 69 29.25 21.71 5.26
CA LEU A 69 29.07 22.75 4.25
C LEU A 69 28.53 24.05 4.87
N MET A 70 27.57 23.93 5.80
CA MET A 70 26.98 25.06 6.50
C MET A 70 27.94 25.73 7.49
N GLN A 71 28.97 25.05 7.97
CA GLN A 71 30.02 25.64 8.81
C GLN A 71 31.08 26.37 7.98
N GLY A 72 31.35 25.92 6.75
CA GLY A 72 32.35 26.53 5.90
C GLY A 72 31.94 27.85 5.23
N PRO A 73 32.84 28.44 4.42
CA PRO A 73 32.68 29.79 3.88
C PRO A 73 31.70 29.87 2.70
N TYR A 74 31.48 28.79 1.94
CA TYR A 74 30.64 28.79 0.73
C TYR A 74 29.17 28.50 1.05
N LYS A 75 28.45 29.50 1.59
CA LYS A 75 27.03 29.34 1.97
C LYS A 75 26.11 29.06 0.78
N SER A 76 26.41 29.62 -0.40
CA SER A 76 25.68 29.33 -1.63
C SER A 76 25.78 27.85 -2.00
N LEU A 77 26.99 27.28 -1.99
CA LEU A 77 27.21 25.86 -2.25
C LEU A 77 26.48 24.96 -1.25
N ALA A 78 26.49 25.33 0.04
CA ALA A 78 25.75 24.58 1.06
C ALA A 78 24.25 24.52 0.74
N ARG A 79 23.66 25.65 0.35
CA ARG A 79 22.25 25.72 -0.06
C ARG A 79 21.99 24.90 -1.33
N SER A 80 22.83 25.06 -2.36
CA SER A 80 22.70 24.28 -3.61
C SER A 80 22.84 22.79 -3.36
N TYR A 81 23.67 22.36 -2.42
CA TYR A 81 23.79 20.96 -2.02
C TYR A 81 22.52 20.43 -1.37
N ILE A 82 21.93 21.17 -0.44
CA ILE A 82 20.66 20.78 0.21
C ILE A 82 19.55 20.64 -0.85
N GLU A 83 19.42 21.62 -1.75
CA GLU A 83 18.44 21.59 -2.85
C GLU A 83 18.70 20.41 -3.82
N TYR A 84 19.95 20.24 -4.26
CA TYR A 84 20.37 19.10 -5.10
C TYR A 84 20.01 17.75 -4.47
N ARG A 85 20.22 17.60 -3.15
CA ARG A 85 19.89 16.37 -2.42
C ARG A 85 18.39 16.14 -2.36
N HIS A 86 17.62 17.16 -2.08
CA HIS A 86 16.16 17.10 -2.08
C HIS A 86 15.62 16.66 -3.44
N ASP A 87 16.10 17.27 -4.53
CA ASP A 87 15.70 16.91 -5.89
C ASP A 87 16.07 15.47 -6.25
N ARG A 88 17.27 15.03 -5.85
CA ARG A 88 17.71 13.64 -6.06
C ARG A 88 16.90 12.64 -5.28
N ASP A 89 16.39 13.01 -4.11
CA ASP A 89 15.54 12.15 -3.30
C ASP A 89 14.14 12.02 -3.89
N ILE A 90 13.55 13.14 -4.33
CA ILE A 90 12.30 13.14 -5.11
C ILE A 90 12.48 12.31 -6.40
N ALA A 91 13.56 12.50 -7.14
CA ALA A 91 13.80 11.76 -8.39
C ALA A 91 13.90 10.24 -8.15
N ARG A 92 14.52 9.81 -7.05
CA ARG A 92 14.58 8.40 -6.68
C ARG A 92 13.22 7.85 -6.28
N GLU A 93 12.44 8.62 -5.53
CA GLU A 93 11.07 8.25 -5.16
C GLU A 93 10.18 8.11 -6.39
N LYS A 94 10.26 9.05 -7.34
CA LYS A 94 9.59 8.96 -8.65
C LYS A 94 10.00 7.75 -9.46
N GLN A 95 11.27 7.34 -9.36
CA GLN A 95 11.77 6.14 -10.04
C GLN A 95 11.39 4.83 -9.34
N SER A 96 10.81 4.88 -8.14
CA SER A 96 10.38 3.67 -7.44
C SER A 96 9.35 2.90 -8.29
N ALA A 97 9.42 1.57 -8.23
CA ALA A 97 8.47 0.71 -8.95
C ALA A 97 7.02 1.05 -8.57
N LEU A 98 6.77 1.29 -7.28
CA LEU A 98 5.47 1.70 -6.76
C LEU A 98 4.97 2.99 -7.42
N THR A 99 5.81 4.03 -7.47
CA THR A 99 5.42 5.32 -8.06
C THR A 99 5.10 5.18 -9.54
N LYS A 100 5.90 4.39 -10.27
CA LYS A 100 5.64 4.12 -11.70
C LYS A 100 4.34 3.36 -11.93
N GLU A 101 4.00 2.39 -11.08
CA GLU A 101 2.73 1.66 -11.17
C GLU A 101 1.55 2.60 -10.89
N ILE A 102 1.65 3.45 -9.87
CA ILE A 102 0.63 4.46 -9.53
C ILE A 102 0.46 5.48 -10.67
N GLU A 103 1.57 6.02 -11.21
CA GLU A 103 1.53 6.93 -12.36
C GLU A 103 0.96 6.25 -13.60
N GLY A 104 1.25 4.96 -13.80
CA GLY A 104 0.72 4.16 -14.90
C GLY A 104 -0.80 4.00 -14.82
N LEU A 105 -1.34 3.83 -13.61
CA LEU A 105 -2.78 3.80 -13.36
C LEU A 105 -3.42 5.17 -13.58
N ILE A 106 -2.86 6.23 -12.99
CA ILE A 106 -3.43 7.60 -13.06
C ILE A 106 -3.45 8.13 -14.50
N ASN A 107 -2.38 7.88 -15.25
CA ASN A 107 -2.26 8.34 -16.63
C ASN A 107 -2.93 7.38 -17.64
N GLU A 108 -3.59 6.32 -17.17
CA GLU A 108 -4.18 5.26 -17.98
C GLU A 108 -3.19 4.65 -19.01
N SER A 109 -1.89 4.65 -18.69
CA SER A 109 -0.83 4.27 -19.64
C SER A 109 -0.39 2.81 -19.49
N ASN A 110 -0.86 2.11 -18.45
CA ASN A 110 -0.58 0.70 -18.22
C ASN A 110 -1.83 -0.16 -18.47
N ALA A 111 -1.90 -0.74 -19.66
CA ALA A 111 -3.04 -1.57 -20.07
C ALA A 111 -3.18 -2.87 -19.27
N ASP A 112 -2.09 -3.45 -18.79
CA ASP A 112 -2.13 -4.68 -17.99
C ASP A 112 -2.76 -4.42 -16.62
N LEU A 113 -2.47 -3.28 -16.01
CA LEU A 113 -3.12 -2.84 -14.76
C LEU A 113 -4.60 -2.52 -14.96
N LEU A 114 -4.94 -1.80 -16.03
CA LEU A 114 -6.33 -1.44 -16.31
C LEU A 114 -7.21 -2.66 -16.64
N ASN A 115 -6.61 -3.72 -17.18
CA ASN A 115 -7.29 -4.96 -17.58
C ASN A 115 -7.01 -6.14 -16.63
N GLU A 116 -6.47 -5.89 -15.43
CA GLU A 116 -6.18 -6.95 -14.44
C GLU A 116 -7.43 -7.78 -14.13
N ASN A 117 -8.61 -7.16 -14.17
CA ASN A 117 -9.89 -7.83 -14.03
C ASN A 117 -10.80 -7.55 -15.23
N ALA A 118 -11.03 -8.56 -16.07
CA ALA A 118 -11.88 -8.47 -17.25
C ALA A 118 -13.35 -8.05 -16.95
N ASN A 119 -13.80 -8.17 -15.69
CA ASN A 119 -15.14 -7.77 -15.27
C ASN A 119 -15.21 -6.35 -14.68
N LYS A 120 -14.08 -5.66 -14.50
CA LYS A 120 -14.03 -4.30 -13.95
C LYS A 120 -13.54 -3.32 -15.02
N ASP A 121 -14.30 -2.25 -15.25
CA ASP A 121 -13.84 -1.15 -16.12
C ASP A 121 -12.77 -0.34 -15.38
N GLY A 122 -11.51 -0.44 -15.81
CA GLY A 122 -10.36 0.26 -15.22
C GLY A 122 -10.46 1.79 -15.25
N LYS A 123 -11.40 2.36 -16.01
CA LYS A 123 -11.58 3.81 -16.18
C LYS A 123 -12.60 4.42 -15.23
N VAL A 124 -13.42 3.61 -14.56
CA VAL A 124 -14.38 4.13 -13.60
C VAL A 124 -13.74 4.34 -12.23
N ILE A 125 -14.08 5.45 -11.57
CA ILE A 125 -13.47 5.87 -10.30
C ILE A 125 -13.46 4.76 -9.22
N PRO A 126 -14.54 3.98 -9.01
CA PRO A 126 -14.50 2.88 -8.04
C PRO A 126 -13.40 1.85 -8.34
N THR A 127 -13.22 1.48 -9.61
CA THR A 127 -12.18 0.53 -10.03
C THR A 127 -10.80 1.13 -9.88
N GLN A 128 -10.59 2.40 -10.27
CA GLN A 128 -9.30 3.06 -10.09
C GLN A 128 -8.89 3.12 -8.61
N ARG A 129 -9.84 3.37 -7.70
CA ARG A 129 -9.57 3.35 -6.25
C ARG A 129 -9.18 1.96 -5.76
N ASP A 130 -9.84 0.93 -6.25
CA ASP A 130 -9.55 -0.47 -5.91
C ASP A 130 -8.19 -0.92 -6.46
N LEU A 131 -7.90 -0.64 -7.74
CA LEU A 131 -6.59 -0.91 -8.36
C LEU A 131 -5.46 -0.18 -7.62
N LEU A 132 -5.66 1.07 -7.22
CA LEU A 132 -4.68 1.84 -6.45
C LEU A 132 -4.39 1.17 -5.09
N ALA A 133 -5.44 0.72 -4.38
CA ALA A 133 -5.27 -0.02 -3.14
C ALA A 133 -4.53 -1.35 -3.38
N GLY A 134 -4.84 -2.05 -4.47
CA GLY A 134 -4.19 -3.29 -4.88
C GLY A 134 -2.70 -3.13 -5.18
N ILE A 135 -2.31 -2.08 -5.91
CA ILE A 135 -0.90 -1.74 -6.18
C ILE A 135 -0.12 -1.55 -4.87
N VAL A 136 -0.67 -0.76 -3.94
CA VAL A 136 -0.04 -0.50 -2.64
C VAL A 136 0.05 -1.77 -1.80
N ALA A 137 -1.02 -2.56 -1.74
CA ALA A 137 -1.08 -3.80 -0.99
C ALA A 137 -0.07 -4.83 -1.52
N LYS A 138 -0.01 -5.05 -2.84
CA LYS A 138 0.93 -5.95 -3.52
C LYS A 138 2.37 -5.53 -3.25
N HIS A 139 2.68 -4.23 -3.37
CA HIS A 139 4.00 -3.70 -3.08
C HIS A 139 4.41 -3.94 -1.62
N TYR A 140 3.53 -3.63 -0.67
CA TYR A 140 3.82 -3.79 0.75
C TYR A 140 3.97 -5.27 1.13
N ALA A 141 3.09 -6.13 0.64
CA ALA A 141 3.16 -7.58 0.85
C ALA A 141 4.51 -8.14 0.42
N LYS A 142 4.95 -7.84 -0.82
CA LYS A 142 6.20 -8.36 -1.39
C LYS A 142 7.45 -7.81 -0.72
N THR A 143 7.41 -6.56 -0.25
CA THR A 143 8.61 -5.90 0.29
C THR A 143 8.75 -6.03 1.81
N ARG A 144 7.64 -6.21 2.54
CA ARG A 144 7.62 -6.14 4.02
C ARG A 144 7.01 -7.34 4.73
N ILE A 145 6.12 -8.11 4.10
CA ILE A 145 5.38 -9.18 4.79
C ILE A 145 5.85 -10.56 4.35
N LEU A 146 5.91 -10.81 3.04
CA LEU A 146 6.18 -12.13 2.50
C LEU A 146 7.67 -12.48 2.56
N PRO A 147 8.01 -13.76 2.82
CA PRO A 147 9.37 -14.27 2.65
C PRO A 147 9.88 -14.07 1.22
N ARG A 148 11.19 -13.80 1.09
CA ARG A 148 11.82 -13.47 -0.20
C ARG A 148 11.72 -14.60 -1.23
N ASP A 149 11.88 -15.84 -0.79
CA ASP A 149 11.77 -17.04 -1.61
C ASP A 149 10.36 -17.22 -2.17
N VAL A 150 9.32 -16.97 -1.38
CA VAL A 150 7.91 -16.98 -1.83
C VAL A 150 7.67 -15.91 -2.89
N VAL A 151 8.16 -14.69 -2.68
CA VAL A 151 8.02 -13.60 -3.65
C VAL A 151 8.71 -13.94 -4.97
N GLN A 152 9.94 -14.47 -4.91
CA GLN A 152 10.70 -14.86 -6.10
C GLN A 152 10.01 -15.97 -6.89
N ALA A 153 9.53 -17.02 -6.21
CA ALA A 153 8.78 -18.10 -6.86
C ALA A 153 7.48 -17.59 -7.50
N HIS A 154 6.80 -16.62 -6.87
CA HIS A 154 5.61 -16.01 -7.45
C HIS A 154 5.92 -15.17 -8.71
N GLU A 155 6.96 -14.34 -8.66
CA GLU A 155 7.38 -13.51 -9.79
C GLU A 155 7.93 -14.34 -10.97
N ALA A 156 8.60 -15.46 -10.69
CA ALA A 156 9.09 -16.39 -11.69
C ALA A 156 7.97 -17.24 -12.33
N GLY A 157 6.78 -17.26 -11.72
CA GLY A 157 5.65 -18.09 -12.15
C GLY A 157 5.73 -19.55 -11.67
N ASP A 158 6.67 -19.88 -10.78
CA ASP A 158 6.79 -21.21 -10.16
C ASP A 158 5.60 -21.49 -9.22
N ILE A 159 5.08 -20.44 -8.58
CA ILE A 159 3.84 -20.47 -7.79
C ILE A 159 2.95 -19.29 -8.15
N HIS A 160 1.67 -19.38 -7.80
CA HIS A 160 0.74 -18.24 -7.90
C HIS A 160 0.15 -17.93 -6.52
N TYR A 161 0.56 -16.81 -5.93
CA TYR A 161 -0.06 -16.32 -4.71
C TYR A 161 -1.38 -15.62 -5.07
N HIS A 162 -2.50 -16.27 -4.75
CA HIS A 162 -3.83 -15.73 -5.03
C HIS A 162 -4.12 -14.47 -4.21
N ASP A 163 -4.83 -13.52 -4.83
CA ASP A 163 -5.35 -12.30 -4.20
C ASP A 163 -4.24 -11.46 -3.52
N LEU A 164 -3.06 -11.38 -4.13
CA LEU A 164 -1.89 -10.66 -3.58
C LEU A 164 -2.11 -9.14 -3.47
N ASP A 165 -3.06 -8.61 -4.25
CA ASP A 165 -3.60 -7.25 -4.19
C ASP A 165 -4.47 -7.01 -2.94
N TYR A 166 -4.78 -8.06 -2.17
CA TYR A 166 -5.60 -8.01 -0.98
C TYR A 166 -4.89 -8.62 0.25
N ALA A 167 -4.46 -9.88 0.17
CA ALA A 167 -3.78 -10.60 1.23
C ALA A 167 -2.28 -10.75 0.92
N PRO A 168 -1.39 -10.73 1.92
CA PRO A 168 -1.62 -10.66 3.37
C PRO A 168 -1.74 -9.24 3.93
N PHE A 169 -1.75 -8.21 3.08
CA PHE A 169 -1.73 -6.82 3.54
C PHE A 169 -2.99 -6.47 4.36
N PHE A 170 -4.16 -6.82 3.85
CA PHE A 170 -5.40 -6.82 4.61
C PHE A 170 -5.64 -8.24 5.15
N PRO A 171 -6.08 -8.39 6.42
CA PRO A 171 -6.38 -9.70 7.02
C PRO A 171 -7.73 -10.22 6.51
N MET A 172 -7.83 -10.44 5.20
CA MET A 172 -9.03 -10.91 4.53
C MET A 172 -8.92 -12.40 4.24
N PHE A 173 -10.03 -13.09 4.49
CA PHE A 173 -10.22 -14.47 4.07
C PHE A 173 -10.72 -14.52 2.62
N ASN A 174 -10.71 -15.69 1.99
CA ASN A 174 -11.24 -15.82 0.64
C ASN A 174 -12.78 -15.95 0.67
N CYS A 175 -13.32 -17.12 0.34
CA CYS A 175 -14.77 -17.34 0.30
C CYS A 175 -15.33 -17.72 1.68
N MET A 176 -16.58 -17.32 1.95
CA MET A 176 -17.34 -17.81 3.10
C MET A 176 -18.82 -18.04 2.77
N LEU A 177 -19.47 -18.88 3.58
CA LEU A 177 -20.91 -19.07 3.57
C LEU A 177 -21.56 -18.16 4.61
N ILE A 178 -22.51 -17.33 4.20
CA ILE A 178 -23.24 -16.44 5.11
C ILE A 178 -24.37 -17.21 5.79
N ASP A 179 -24.41 -17.14 7.11
CA ASP A 179 -25.54 -17.63 7.92
C ASP A 179 -26.72 -16.66 7.88
N LEU A 180 -27.36 -16.55 6.70
CA LEU A 180 -28.54 -15.71 6.52
C LEU A 180 -29.69 -16.15 7.44
N LYS A 181 -29.80 -17.45 7.74
CA LYS A 181 -30.86 -17.94 8.62
C LYS A 181 -30.68 -17.38 10.03
N GLY A 182 -29.48 -17.50 10.60
CA GLY A 182 -29.16 -16.95 11.91
C GLY A 182 -29.38 -15.44 11.97
N MET A 183 -28.85 -14.71 10.99
CA MET A 183 -28.95 -13.24 10.92
C MET A 183 -30.41 -12.75 10.83
N LEU A 184 -31.22 -13.37 9.97
CA LEU A 184 -32.63 -12.95 9.80
C LEU A 184 -33.55 -13.42 10.94
N THR A 185 -33.11 -14.38 11.77
CA THR A 185 -33.91 -14.92 12.89
C THR A 185 -33.62 -14.22 14.22
N HIS A 186 -32.37 -13.82 14.46
CA HIS A 186 -31.96 -13.25 15.75
C HIS A 186 -31.68 -11.74 15.70
N GLY A 187 -31.78 -11.15 14.50
CA GLY A 187 -31.26 -9.81 14.27
C GLY A 187 -29.73 -9.78 14.21
N PHE A 188 -29.18 -8.66 13.78
CA PHE A 188 -27.74 -8.44 13.66
C PHE A 188 -27.43 -6.96 13.50
N LYS A 189 -26.17 -6.57 13.70
CA LYS A 189 -25.71 -5.21 13.43
C LYS A 189 -25.11 -5.11 12.02
N MET A 190 -25.52 -4.09 11.27
CA MET A 190 -24.98 -3.77 9.95
C MET A 190 -24.47 -2.33 9.92
N GLY A 191 -23.15 -2.17 9.87
CA GLY A 191 -22.53 -0.86 10.06
C GLY A 191 -22.91 -0.28 11.42
N ASN A 192 -23.65 0.83 11.41
CA ASN A 192 -24.12 1.50 12.64
C ASN A 192 -25.58 1.17 12.99
N ALA A 193 -26.28 0.37 12.18
CA ALA A 193 -27.69 0.04 12.39
C ALA A 193 -27.85 -1.33 13.06
N GLU A 194 -28.70 -1.41 14.08
CA GLU A 194 -29.23 -2.68 14.58
C GLU A 194 -30.42 -3.09 13.70
N ILE A 195 -30.35 -4.29 13.13
CA ILE A 195 -31.37 -4.84 12.25
C ILE A 195 -32.13 -5.92 13.02
N ASP A 196 -33.41 -5.66 13.27
CA ASP A 196 -34.33 -6.64 13.85
C ASP A 196 -34.78 -7.70 12.84
N THR A 197 -35.41 -8.77 13.35
CA THR A 197 -36.07 -9.80 12.54
C THR A 197 -37.05 -9.17 11.54
N PRO A 198 -36.86 -9.36 10.21
CA PRO A 198 -37.73 -8.78 9.20
C PRO A 198 -39.18 -9.24 9.32
N LYS A 199 -40.13 -8.29 9.25
CA LYS A 199 -41.57 -8.58 9.39
C LYS A 199 -42.30 -8.84 8.06
N SER A 200 -41.60 -8.79 6.94
CA SER A 200 -42.16 -9.00 5.60
C SER A 200 -41.13 -9.60 4.64
N ILE A 201 -41.61 -10.24 3.56
CA ILE A 201 -40.74 -10.77 2.48
C ILE A 201 -39.92 -9.66 1.87
N SER A 202 -40.52 -8.50 1.58
CA SER A 202 -39.85 -7.36 0.97
C SER A 202 -38.72 -6.81 1.87
N THR A 203 -38.93 -6.78 3.19
CA THR A 203 -37.89 -6.36 4.13
C THR A 203 -36.77 -7.40 4.19
N ALA A 204 -37.11 -8.69 4.24
CA ALA A 204 -36.12 -9.76 4.28
C ALA A 204 -35.23 -9.80 3.03
N THR A 205 -35.80 -9.61 1.84
CA THR A 205 -35.04 -9.57 0.58
C THR A 205 -34.17 -8.32 0.49
N ALA A 206 -34.66 -7.15 0.91
CA ALA A 206 -33.88 -5.92 0.96
C ALA A 206 -32.67 -6.04 1.91
N VAL A 207 -32.88 -6.56 3.12
CA VAL A 207 -31.81 -6.80 4.10
C VAL A 207 -30.81 -7.83 3.55
N THR A 208 -31.28 -8.91 2.92
CA THR A 208 -30.39 -9.90 2.29
C THR A 208 -29.50 -9.28 1.22
N ALA A 209 -30.05 -8.41 0.35
CA ALA A 209 -29.26 -7.71 -0.67
C ALA A 209 -28.18 -6.80 -0.04
N GLN A 210 -28.51 -6.13 1.07
CA GLN A 210 -27.55 -5.31 1.80
C GLN A 210 -26.45 -6.16 2.46
N ILE A 211 -26.78 -7.31 3.07
CA ILE A 211 -25.80 -8.26 3.61
C ILE A 211 -24.83 -8.70 2.52
N ILE A 212 -25.36 -9.09 1.35
CA ILE A 212 -24.54 -9.53 0.21
C ILE A 212 -23.57 -8.44 -0.20
N ALA A 213 -24.07 -7.21 -0.39
CA ALA A 213 -23.24 -6.07 -0.78
C ALA A 213 -22.13 -5.79 0.24
N GLN A 214 -22.45 -5.82 1.54
CA GLN A 214 -21.48 -5.58 2.61
C GLN A 214 -20.38 -6.65 2.65
N VAL A 215 -20.75 -7.93 2.61
CA VAL A 215 -19.76 -9.02 2.64
C VAL A 215 -18.92 -9.06 1.36
N ALA A 216 -19.50 -8.71 0.20
CA ALA A 216 -18.76 -8.64 -1.07
C ALA A 216 -17.76 -7.48 -1.06
N SER A 217 -18.14 -6.34 -0.48
CA SER A 217 -17.24 -5.19 -0.31
C SER A 217 -16.07 -5.45 0.65
N GLY A 218 -16.18 -6.47 1.52
CA GLY A 218 -15.10 -6.94 2.38
C GLY A 218 -14.07 -7.84 1.67
N GLY A 219 -14.16 -8.01 0.35
CA GLY A 219 -13.20 -8.80 -0.43
C GLY A 219 -13.50 -10.30 -0.48
N HIS A 220 -14.69 -10.74 -0.05
CA HIS A 220 -15.04 -12.16 0.01
C HIS A 220 -15.99 -12.56 -1.14
N PRO A 221 -15.57 -13.41 -2.10
CA PRO A 221 -16.50 -14.03 -3.02
C PRO A 221 -17.47 -14.92 -2.21
N GLN A 222 -18.77 -14.78 -2.46
CA GLN A 222 -19.79 -15.44 -1.66
C GLN A 222 -20.50 -16.53 -2.43
N ARG A 223 -20.88 -17.58 -1.70
CA ARG A 223 -21.85 -18.56 -2.19
C ARG A 223 -23.13 -18.44 -1.38
N LEU A 224 -24.18 -17.96 -2.03
CA LEU A 224 -25.50 -17.86 -1.42
C LEU A 224 -26.21 -19.22 -1.45
N PRO A 225 -27.13 -19.48 -0.50
CA PRO A 225 -28.10 -20.56 -0.65
C PRO A 225 -28.86 -20.39 -1.96
N ASN A 226 -29.27 -21.51 -2.57
CA ASN A 226 -30.07 -21.42 -3.79
C ASN A 226 -31.39 -20.65 -3.54
N ALA A 227 -31.95 -20.05 -4.60
CA ALA A 227 -33.14 -19.21 -4.51
C ALA A 227 -34.34 -19.92 -3.85
N LYS A 228 -34.46 -21.24 -4.02
CA LYS A 228 -35.53 -22.04 -3.43
C LYS A 228 -35.40 -22.12 -1.90
N THR A 229 -34.18 -22.31 -1.39
CA THR A 229 -33.87 -22.29 0.04
C THR A 229 -34.13 -20.90 0.64
N LEU A 230 -33.65 -19.84 -0.03
CA LEU A 230 -33.87 -18.47 0.42
C LEU A 230 -35.37 -18.13 0.49
N LEU A 231 -36.13 -18.43 -0.57
CA LEU A 231 -37.58 -18.22 -0.62
C LEU A 231 -38.32 -19.03 0.44
N SER A 232 -37.89 -20.26 0.71
CA SER A 232 -38.51 -21.09 1.77
C SER A 232 -38.30 -20.49 3.16
N TRP A 233 -37.12 -19.94 3.45
CA TRP A 233 -36.83 -19.31 4.73
C TRP A 233 -37.60 -18.01 4.90
N VAL A 234 -37.59 -17.16 3.87
CA VAL A 234 -38.34 -15.91 3.86
C VAL A 234 -39.86 -16.16 3.97
N SER A 235 -40.38 -17.20 3.30
CA SER A 235 -41.78 -17.62 3.41
C SER A 235 -42.14 -18.15 4.79
N ASN A 236 -41.25 -18.92 5.43
CA ASN A 236 -41.48 -19.46 6.77
C ASN A 236 -41.46 -18.35 7.84
N ILE A 237 -40.58 -17.36 7.70
CA ILE A 237 -40.56 -16.16 8.57
C ILE A 237 -41.88 -15.40 8.43
N THR A 238 -42.37 -15.17 7.21
CA THR A 238 -43.67 -14.49 7.02
C THR A 238 -44.84 -15.30 7.58
N LYS A 239 -44.82 -16.62 7.45
CA LYS A 239 -45.83 -17.52 8.02
C LYS A 239 -45.81 -17.56 9.55
N SER A 240 -44.67 -17.37 10.21
CA SER A 240 -44.61 -17.25 11.67
C SER A 240 -45.11 -15.90 12.20
N ILE A 241 -45.22 -14.89 11.34
CA ILE A 241 -45.70 -13.53 11.70
C ILE A 241 -47.21 -13.39 11.47
N LEU A 242 -47.77 -14.07 10.47
CA LEU A 242 -49.20 -14.04 10.11
C LEU A 242 -50.21 -14.44 11.21
N PRO A 243 -49.92 -15.36 12.17
CA PRO A 243 -50.89 -15.71 13.22
C PRO A 243 -51.22 -14.52 14.13
N ASN A 244 -50.32 -13.54 14.25
CA ASN A 244 -50.53 -12.35 15.08
C ASN A 244 -51.39 -11.26 14.40
N TYR A 245 -51.75 -11.41 13.11
CA TYR A 245 -52.60 -10.45 12.39
C TYR A 245 -54.10 -10.82 12.38
N GLN A 246 -54.47 -12.05 12.75
CA GLN A 246 -55.90 -12.45 12.82
C GLN A 246 -56.64 -11.94 14.07
N LEU A 247 -55.97 -11.23 14.98
CA LEU A 247 -56.57 -10.66 16.20
C LEU A 247 -56.91 -9.16 16.13
N LEU A 248 -56.65 -8.48 15.00
CA LEU A 248 -56.94 -7.03 14.84
C LEU A 248 -58.20 -6.71 14.03
N PHE A 249 -58.99 -7.72 13.65
CA PHE A 249 -60.31 -7.55 13.03
C PHE A 249 -61.35 -8.50 13.63
N ARG A 250 -61.59 -8.36 14.94
CA ARG A 250 -62.87 -8.70 15.57
C ARG A 250 -63.36 -7.53 16.40
#